data_AF-A0A2N4TNM4-F1
#
_entry.id   AF-A0A2N4TNM4-F1
#
_cell.length_a   1.000
_cell.length_b   1.000
_cell.length_c   1.000
_cell.angle_alpha   90.00
_cell.angle_beta   90.00
_cell.angle_gamma   90.00
#
_symmetry.space_group_name_H-M   'P 1'
#
loop_
_entity.id
_entity.type
_entity.pdbx_description
1 polymer ?
#
loop_
_entity_poly.entity_id
_entity_poly.type
_entity_poly.pdbx_seq_one_letter_code
_entity_poly.pdbx_strand_id
1 'polypeptide(L)'
;MDTTQEMDQLASDSPCIDARRRVLLRAPGLMALGSLAAVSLGQSMPAWAQTQSGSVKDDVNILNVALGLEYQAIAAYQVGAESGLLQKPVLATAVKFQGHHKAHASVLAGAVSKLGGTPVMEKTVAEYNFPVSQLKTQADVLRFAAGLEKGAASAYLGVIPSFYTRDLAKAAASILGDETMHWAALLSALGEDPVPVAFIS
;
A
#
# COMPACT_ATOMS: atom_id res chain seq x y z
N MET A 1 -54.45 16.63 37.47
CA MET A 1 -54.27 16.96 36.04
C MET A 1 -54.22 18.47 35.95
N ASP A 2 -53.02 19.03 35.87
CA ASP A 2 -52.70 20.01 34.83
C ASP A 2 -51.16 20.03 34.70
N THR A 3 -50.69 19.97 33.46
CA THR A 3 -49.37 19.49 33.04
C THR A 3 -48.87 20.42 31.96
N THR A 4 -48.26 21.54 32.34
CA THR A 4 -47.48 22.40 31.42
C THR A 4 -46.49 23.25 32.23
N GLN A 5 -45.45 22.63 32.79
CA GLN A 5 -44.27 23.38 33.23
C GLN A 5 -43.01 22.50 33.24
N GLU A 6 -42.65 21.89 32.11
CA GLU A 6 -41.36 21.22 31.99
C GLU A 6 -40.96 20.96 30.52
N MET A 7 -40.75 22.02 29.74
CA MET A 7 -40.16 21.88 28.39
C MET A 7 -39.19 23.02 28.05
N ASP A 8 -38.40 23.48 29.02
CA ASP A 8 -37.33 24.43 28.72
C ASP A 8 -36.11 24.24 29.62
N GLN A 9 -35.43 23.10 29.44
CA GLN A 9 -34.05 22.87 29.90
C GLN A 9 -33.64 21.45 29.49
N LEU A 10 -32.96 21.30 28.35
CA LEU A 10 -32.02 20.21 28.06
C LEU A 10 -31.27 20.50 26.74
N ALA A 11 -30.71 21.70 26.62
CA ALA A 11 -29.52 21.89 25.79
C ALA A 11 -28.31 21.40 26.61
N SER A 12 -28.12 20.09 26.63
CA SER A 12 -26.89 19.48 27.17
C SER A 12 -25.85 19.45 26.04
N ASP A 13 -24.88 20.35 26.15
CA ASP A 13 -23.56 20.25 25.53
C ASP A 13 -22.97 18.87 25.83
N SER A 14 -23.13 17.95 24.89
CA SER A 14 -22.36 16.71 24.87
C SER A 14 -21.05 17.01 24.14
N PRO A 15 -19.88 17.00 24.80
CA PRO A 15 -18.61 17.13 24.10
C PRO A 15 -18.51 15.94 23.15
N CYS A 16 -18.41 16.24 21.85
CA CYS A 16 -18.05 15.26 20.83
C CYS A 16 -16.72 14.64 21.26
N ILE A 17 -16.77 13.43 21.85
CA ILE A 17 -15.58 12.68 22.14
C ILE A 17 -14.98 12.32 20.77
N ASP A 18 -13.96 13.08 20.38
CA ASP A 18 -13.16 12.88 19.19
C ASP A 18 -12.51 11.49 19.23
N ALA A 19 -13.26 10.48 18.79
CA ALA A 19 -12.88 9.08 18.76
C ALA A 19 -11.61 8.84 17.91
N ARG A 20 -11.22 9.81 17.08
CA ARG A 20 -10.00 9.78 16.28
C ARG A 20 -8.73 9.87 17.13
N ARG A 21 -8.79 10.50 18.31
CA ARG A 21 -7.60 10.66 19.17
C ARG A 21 -7.29 9.46 20.05
N ARG A 22 -8.24 8.54 20.26
CA ARG A 22 -8.10 7.47 21.25
C ARG A 22 -7.54 6.15 20.72
N VAL A 23 -7.41 6.00 19.40
CA VAL A 23 -6.91 4.75 18.77
C VAL A 23 -5.37 4.71 18.65
N LEU A 24 -4.69 5.86 18.78
CA LEU A 24 -3.24 5.95 18.53
C LEU A 24 -2.32 5.71 19.74
N LEU A 25 -2.85 5.33 20.92
CA LEU A 25 -2.06 5.30 22.17
C LEU A 25 -1.96 3.93 22.86
N ARG A 26 -2.23 2.82 22.17
CA ARG A 26 -2.09 1.48 22.76
C ARG A 26 -1.41 0.46 21.84
N ALA A 27 -0.19 0.74 21.38
CA ALA A 27 0.83 -0.26 21.00
C ALA A 27 2.13 0.43 20.52
N PRO A 28 3.04 0.89 21.40
CA PRO A 28 4.20 1.67 20.99
C PRO A 28 5.31 0.88 20.24
N GLY A 29 5.14 -0.43 20.01
CA GLY A 29 6.17 -1.25 19.35
C GLY A 29 5.74 -2.00 18.07
N LEU A 30 4.46 -2.33 17.90
CA LEU A 30 4.01 -3.31 16.88
C LEU A 30 3.45 -2.70 15.58
N MET A 31 2.97 -1.45 15.59
CA MET A 31 2.49 -0.77 14.37
C MET A 31 3.60 -0.05 13.58
N ALA A 32 4.82 0.01 14.13
CA ALA A 32 5.90 0.81 13.55
C ALA A 32 6.37 0.27 12.19
N LEU A 33 6.52 -1.06 12.02
CA LEU A 33 7.08 -1.63 10.79
C LEU A 33 6.18 -1.44 9.56
N GLY A 34 4.87 -1.68 9.70
CA GLY A 34 3.92 -1.45 8.60
C GLY A 34 3.75 0.03 8.27
N SER A 35 3.76 0.91 9.29
CA SER A 35 3.70 2.36 9.09
C SER A 35 4.96 2.91 8.44
N LEU A 36 6.15 2.40 8.80
CA LEU A 36 7.42 2.80 8.18
C LEU A 36 7.49 2.38 6.71
N ALA A 37 6.98 1.19 6.36
CA ALA A 37 6.89 0.72 4.97
C ALA A 37 5.91 1.57 4.13
N ALA A 38 4.74 1.91 4.68
CA ALA A 38 3.80 2.80 4.01
C ALA A 38 4.36 4.22 3.81
N VAL A 39 5.12 4.73 4.80
CA VAL A 39 5.77 6.05 4.71
C VAL A 39 6.91 6.05 3.68
N SER A 40 7.72 4.99 3.58
CA SER A 40 8.78 4.93 2.57
C SER A 40 8.22 4.89 1.14
N LEU A 41 7.10 4.23 0.90
CA LEU A 41 6.38 4.30 -0.38
C LEU A 41 5.75 5.68 -0.63
N GLY A 42 5.12 6.28 0.39
CA GLY A 42 4.50 7.61 0.26
C GLY A 42 5.49 8.75 -0.02
N GLN A 43 6.72 8.68 0.51
CA GLN A 43 7.78 9.65 0.21
C GLN A 43 8.42 9.45 -1.17
N SER A 44 8.16 8.30 -1.82
CA SER A 44 8.73 7.95 -3.11
C SER A 44 7.86 8.39 -4.30
N MET A 45 6.61 8.83 -4.05
CA MET A 45 5.74 9.36 -5.09
C MET A 45 6.09 10.82 -5.36
N PRO A 46 6.70 11.16 -6.52
CA PRO A 46 7.05 12.54 -6.79
C PRO A 46 5.79 13.39 -6.98
N ALA A 47 5.84 14.68 -6.63
CA ALA A 47 4.68 15.58 -6.68
C ALA A 47 3.98 15.65 -8.06
N TRP A 48 4.71 15.36 -9.15
CA TRP A 48 4.16 15.30 -10.50
C TRP A 48 3.37 14.02 -10.80
N ALA A 49 3.53 12.94 -10.02
CA ALA A 49 2.65 11.78 -10.11
C ALA A 49 1.23 12.08 -9.61
N GLN A 50 1.04 13.20 -8.89
CA GLN A 50 -0.26 13.70 -8.43
C GLN A 50 -0.86 14.76 -9.37
N THR A 51 -0.18 15.12 -10.46
CA THR A 51 -0.73 16.01 -11.49
C THR A 51 -1.43 15.19 -12.57
N GLN A 52 -2.60 15.65 -13.01
CA GLN A 52 -3.35 15.00 -14.08
C GLN A 52 -2.51 14.97 -15.37
N SER A 53 -2.35 13.79 -15.95
CA SER A 53 -1.64 13.58 -17.21
C SER A 53 -2.34 14.34 -18.33
N GLY A 54 -1.60 15.23 -19.00
CA GLY A 54 -2.07 15.95 -20.18
C GLY A 54 -1.64 15.28 -21.48
N SER A 55 -0.83 14.22 -21.42
CA SER A 55 -0.17 13.64 -22.59
C SER A 55 0.30 12.20 -22.35
N VAL A 56 0.60 11.49 -23.44
CA VAL A 56 1.23 10.16 -23.38
C VAL A 56 2.59 10.19 -22.65
N LYS A 57 3.32 11.30 -22.71
CA LYS A 57 4.59 11.44 -21.99
C LYS A 57 4.39 11.46 -20.47
N ASP A 58 3.33 12.12 -20.01
CA ASP A 58 2.99 12.15 -18.58
C ASP A 58 2.50 10.76 -18.11
N ASP A 59 1.81 10.00 -18.96
CA ASP A 59 1.49 8.59 -18.70
C ASP A 59 2.73 7.72 -18.55
N VAL A 60 3.72 7.84 -19.45
CA VAL A 60 5.00 7.13 -19.36
C VAL A 60 5.70 7.40 -18.03
N ASN A 61 5.66 8.65 -17.62
CA ASN A 61 6.21 9.13 -16.36
C ASN A 61 5.50 8.45 -15.17
N ILE A 62 4.17 8.43 -15.14
CA ILE A 62 3.38 7.70 -14.12
C ILE A 62 3.72 6.21 -14.10
N LEU A 63 3.76 5.56 -15.28
CA LEU A 63 4.07 4.14 -15.39
C LEU A 63 5.46 3.80 -14.84
N ASN A 64 6.45 4.67 -15.06
CA ASN A 64 7.80 4.46 -14.51
C ASN A 64 7.87 4.60 -12.99
N VAL A 65 7.02 5.43 -12.39
CA VAL A 65 6.89 5.47 -10.92
C VAL A 65 6.31 4.14 -10.43
N ALA A 66 5.21 3.67 -11.02
CA ALA A 66 4.60 2.39 -10.67
C ALA A 66 5.59 1.22 -10.85
N LEU A 67 6.34 1.19 -11.96
CA LEU A 67 7.35 0.17 -12.22
C LEU A 67 8.44 0.14 -11.14
N GLY A 68 8.88 1.31 -10.66
CA GLY A 68 9.83 1.39 -9.56
C GLY A 68 9.30 0.82 -8.25
N LEU A 69 7.99 1.00 -7.97
CA LEU A 69 7.33 0.43 -6.80
C LEU A 69 7.21 -1.10 -6.91
N GLU A 70 6.90 -1.65 -8.09
CA GLU A 70 6.88 -3.11 -8.29
C GLU A 70 8.26 -3.72 -8.03
N TYR A 71 9.34 -3.09 -8.51
CA TYR A 71 10.69 -3.56 -8.21
C TYR A 71 11.03 -3.49 -6.71
N GLN A 72 10.55 -2.47 -6.01
CA GLN A 72 10.67 -2.40 -4.56
C GLN A 72 9.95 -3.57 -3.87
N ALA A 73 8.72 -3.89 -4.29
CA ALA A 73 7.97 -5.02 -3.75
C ALA A 73 8.67 -6.35 -4.03
N ILE A 74 9.15 -6.58 -5.27
CA ILE A 74 9.91 -7.78 -5.65
C ILE A 74 11.13 -7.97 -4.74
N ALA A 75 11.89 -6.89 -4.50
CA ALA A 75 13.07 -6.90 -3.64
C ALA A 75 12.70 -7.16 -2.17
N ALA A 76 11.64 -6.54 -1.65
CA ALA A 76 11.16 -6.75 -0.29
C ALA A 76 10.71 -8.20 -0.06
N TYR A 77 9.99 -8.79 -1.01
CA TYR A 77 9.59 -10.19 -0.97
C TYR A 77 10.78 -11.14 -1.04
N GLN A 78 11.81 -10.82 -1.84
CA GLN A 78 13.05 -11.62 -1.87
C GLN A 78 13.70 -11.64 -0.49
N VAL A 79 13.87 -10.46 0.12
CA VAL A 79 14.44 -10.31 1.47
C VAL A 79 13.65 -11.08 2.51
N GLY A 80 12.31 -10.98 2.47
CA GLY A 80 11.43 -11.74 3.37
C GLY A 80 11.56 -13.25 3.20
N ALA A 81 11.56 -13.73 1.95
CA ALA A 81 11.65 -15.15 1.62
C ALA A 81 12.99 -15.77 2.02
N GLU A 82 14.09 -15.03 1.85
CA GLU A 82 15.45 -15.49 2.16
C GLU A 82 15.85 -15.29 3.62
N SER A 83 15.05 -14.59 4.42
CA SER A 83 15.34 -14.31 5.83
C SER A 83 15.45 -15.55 6.73
N GLY A 84 14.88 -16.68 6.30
CA GLY A 84 14.74 -17.88 7.13
C GLY A 84 13.68 -17.78 8.22
N LEU A 85 12.93 -16.67 8.28
CA LEU A 85 11.92 -16.41 9.33
C LEU A 85 10.53 -16.96 8.99
N LEU A 86 10.24 -17.22 7.71
CA LEU A 86 8.92 -17.64 7.23
C LEU A 86 8.74 -19.15 7.32
N GLN A 87 7.64 -19.60 7.92
CA GLN A 87 7.20 -21.00 7.87
C GLN A 87 6.79 -21.37 6.44
N LYS A 88 6.92 -22.66 6.08
CA LYS A 88 6.73 -23.15 4.70
C LYS A 88 5.45 -22.64 4.00
N PRO A 89 4.25 -22.67 4.62
CA PRO A 89 3.04 -22.18 3.94
C PRO A 89 3.07 -20.67 3.68
N VAL A 90 3.63 -19.91 4.61
CA VAL A 90 3.77 -18.45 4.49
C VAL A 90 4.85 -18.09 3.47
N LEU A 91 5.96 -18.81 3.45
CA LEU A 91 7.00 -18.69 2.43
C LEU A 91 6.45 -18.94 1.02
N ALA A 92 5.63 -19.98 0.84
CA ALA A 92 5.00 -20.26 -0.45
C ALA A 92 4.09 -19.12 -0.91
N THR A 93 3.37 -18.50 0.03
CA THR A 93 2.54 -17.32 -0.24
C THR A 93 3.40 -16.12 -0.63
N ALA A 94 4.49 -15.85 0.09
CA ALA A 94 5.43 -14.78 -0.22
C ALA A 94 6.07 -14.94 -1.62
N VAL A 95 6.48 -16.16 -1.98
CA VAL A 95 7.02 -16.46 -3.32
C VAL A 95 5.97 -16.27 -4.41
N LYS A 96 4.71 -16.62 -4.15
CA LYS A 96 3.60 -16.38 -5.08
C LYS A 96 3.39 -14.88 -5.33
N PHE A 97 3.31 -14.07 -4.27
CA PHE A 97 3.12 -12.63 -4.37
C PHE A 97 4.30 -11.95 -5.07
N GLN A 98 5.54 -12.38 -4.79
CA GLN A 98 6.69 -11.96 -5.59
C GLN A 98 6.51 -12.23 -7.09
N GLY A 99 5.94 -13.38 -7.45
CA GLY A 99 5.61 -13.72 -8.83
C GLY A 99 4.58 -12.78 -9.46
N HIS A 100 3.58 -12.34 -8.70
CA HIS A 100 2.59 -11.36 -9.16
C HIS A 100 3.26 -10.01 -9.44
N HIS A 101 4.07 -9.48 -8.52
CA HIS A 101 4.79 -8.22 -8.76
C HIS A 101 5.74 -8.30 -9.96
N LYS A 102 6.40 -9.44 -10.21
CA LYS A 102 7.20 -9.67 -11.43
C LYS A 102 6.34 -9.57 -12.70
N ALA A 103 5.12 -10.10 -12.66
CA ALA A 103 4.17 -9.98 -13.76
C ALA A 103 3.71 -8.52 -13.94
N HIS A 104 3.40 -7.80 -12.86
CA HIS A 104 3.04 -6.38 -12.88
C HIS A 104 4.17 -5.55 -13.49
N ALA A 105 5.40 -5.70 -12.99
CA ALA A 105 6.59 -5.02 -13.50
C ALA A 105 6.80 -5.27 -15.00
N SER A 106 6.65 -6.51 -15.45
CA SER A 106 6.78 -6.86 -16.87
C SER A 106 5.75 -6.14 -17.75
N VAL A 107 4.50 -6.09 -17.31
CA VAL A 107 3.42 -5.38 -18.03
C VAL A 107 3.69 -3.88 -18.07
N LEU A 108 4.10 -3.28 -16.95
CA LEU A 108 4.39 -1.84 -16.87
C LEU A 108 5.60 -1.46 -17.73
N ALA A 109 6.69 -2.21 -17.67
CA ALA A 109 7.86 -1.99 -18.52
C ALA A 109 7.50 -2.10 -20.01
N GLY A 110 6.69 -3.10 -20.38
CA GLY A 110 6.18 -3.25 -21.74
C GLY A 110 5.30 -2.07 -22.18
N ALA A 111 4.47 -1.52 -21.29
CA ALA A 111 3.65 -0.35 -21.56
C ALA A 111 4.52 0.90 -21.78
N VAL A 112 5.52 1.13 -20.92
CA VAL A 112 6.48 2.23 -21.07
C VAL A 112 7.17 2.18 -22.44
N SER A 113 7.71 1.02 -22.82
CA SER A 113 8.38 0.85 -24.12
C SER A 113 7.44 1.06 -25.30
N LYS A 114 6.20 0.56 -25.23
CA LYS A 114 5.20 0.74 -26.31
C LYS A 114 4.83 2.20 -26.54
N LEU A 115 4.86 3.01 -25.48
CA LEU A 115 4.58 4.44 -25.56
C LEU A 115 5.82 5.28 -25.91
N GLY A 116 6.94 4.64 -26.28
CA GLY A 116 8.17 5.30 -26.68
C GLY A 116 9.02 5.80 -25.51
N GLY A 117 8.71 5.40 -24.29
CA GLY A 117 9.49 5.68 -23.09
C GLY A 117 10.59 4.65 -22.83
N THR A 118 11.50 4.99 -21.92
CA THR A 118 12.51 4.07 -21.38
C THR A 118 12.05 3.55 -20.02
N PRO A 119 11.87 2.23 -19.83
CA PRO A 119 11.56 1.65 -18.53
C PRO A 119 12.66 1.98 -17.52
N VAL A 120 12.26 2.35 -16.30
CA VAL A 120 13.21 2.51 -15.19
C VAL A 120 13.87 1.16 -14.88
N MET A 121 15.12 1.21 -14.43
CA MET A 121 15.88 0.01 -14.06
C MET A 121 15.61 -0.36 -12.59
N GLU A 122 15.71 -1.65 -12.30
CA GLU A 122 15.70 -2.17 -10.93
C GLU A 122 16.85 -1.56 -10.13
N LYS A 123 16.58 -1.22 -8.86
CA LYS A 123 17.64 -0.89 -7.90
C LYS A 123 18.12 -2.16 -7.22
N THR A 124 19.33 -2.12 -6.67
CA THR A 124 19.81 -3.16 -5.77
C THR A 124 19.03 -3.17 -4.47
N VAL A 125 18.96 -4.33 -3.79
CA VAL A 125 18.29 -4.45 -2.47
C VAL A 125 18.82 -3.43 -1.45
N ALA A 126 20.13 -3.15 -1.49
CA ALA A 126 20.78 -2.20 -0.58
C ALA A 126 20.26 -0.76 -0.75
N GLU A 127 19.88 -0.36 -1.97
CA GLU A 127 19.40 1.00 -2.25
C GLU A 127 18.00 1.27 -1.68
N TYR A 128 17.21 0.24 -1.40
CA TYR A 128 15.87 0.40 -0.83
C TYR A 128 15.88 0.66 0.69
N ASN A 129 17.01 0.45 1.38
CA ASN A 129 17.16 0.68 2.81
C ASN A 129 16.06 0.01 3.68
N PHE A 130 15.67 -1.22 3.33
CA PHE A 130 14.68 -1.96 4.10
C PHE A 130 15.14 -2.15 5.56
N PRO A 131 14.22 -2.15 6.55
CA PRO A 131 14.55 -2.29 7.97
C PRO A 131 14.88 -3.75 8.34
N VAL A 132 15.75 -4.42 7.57
CA VAL A 132 16.07 -5.86 7.72
C VAL A 132 16.59 -6.20 9.12
N SER A 133 17.29 -5.26 9.77
CA SER A 133 17.78 -5.43 11.14
C SER A 133 16.65 -5.50 12.17
N GLN A 134 15.45 -5.01 11.85
CA GLN A 134 14.27 -5.02 12.70
C GLN A 134 13.35 -6.22 12.45
N LEU A 135 13.53 -6.95 11.35
CA LEU A 135 12.75 -8.15 11.03
C LEU A 135 13.30 -9.34 11.82
N LYS A 136 12.64 -9.72 12.93
CA LYS A 136 13.11 -10.80 13.83
C LYS A 136 12.21 -12.03 13.83
N THR A 137 10.97 -11.87 13.39
CA THR A 137 9.96 -12.93 13.40
C THR A 137 9.20 -12.96 12.08
N GLN A 138 8.50 -14.07 11.81
CA GLN A 138 7.54 -14.16 10.70
C GLN A 138 6.54 -13.00 10.73
N ALA A 139 6.05 -12.63 11.90
CA ALA A 139 5.08 -11.56 12.05
C ALA A 139 5.66 -10.19 11.66
N ASP A 140 6.95 -9.94 11.94
CA ASP A 140 7.62 -8.71 11.51
C ASP A 140 7.73 -8.64 9.99
N VAL A 141 8.11 -9.74 9.35
CA VAL A 141 8.19 -9.84 7.88
C VAL A 141 6.81 -9.63 7.25
N LEU A 142 5.78 -10.29 7.79
CA LEU A 142 4.41 -10.16 7.30
C LEU A 142 3.85 -8.75 7.48
N ARG A 143 4.11 -8.08 8.61
CA ARG A 143 3.67 -6.69 8.82
C ARG A 143 4.41 -5.70 7.94
N PHE A 144 5.70 -5.94 7.72
CA PHE A 144 6.48 -5.15 6.77
C PHE A 144 5.90 -5.28 5.35
N ALA A 145 5.66 -6.51 4.88
CA ALA A 145 5.03 -6.76 3.59
C ALA A 145 3.62 -6.14 3.52
N ALA A 146 2.77 -6.34 4.53
CA ALA A 146 1.42 -5.79 4.55
C ALA A 146 1.40 -4.25 4.49
N GLY A 147 2.39 -3.59 5.10
CA GLY A 147 2.57 -2.15 4.97
C GLY A 147 2.93 -1.72 3.54
N LEU A 148 3.74 -2.52 2.84
CA LEU A 148 4.04 -2.28 1.43
C LEU A 148 2.81 -2.44 0.55
N GLU A 149 2.03 -3.51 0.70
CA GLU A 149 0.83 -3.74 -0.13
C GLU A 149 -0.23 -2.67 0.08
N LYS A 150 -0.45 -2.26 1.32
CA LYS A 150 -1.34 -1.14 1.61
C LYS A 150 -0.85 0.13 0.92
N GLY A 151 0.46 0.42 1.01
CA GLY A 151 1.05 1.59 0.36
C GLY A 151 0.95 1.54 -1.17
N ALA A 152 1.16 0.37 -1.78
CA ALA A 152 1.02 0.15 -3.22
C ALA A 152 -0.43 0.34 -3.67
N ALA A 153 -1.39 -0.24 -2.94
CA ALA A 153 -2.82 -0.05 -3.21
C ALA A 153 -3.21 1.44 -3.15
N SER A 154 -2.78 2.16 -2.11
CA SER A 154 -3.02 3.61 -2.00
C SER A 154 -2.39 4.39 -3.16
N ALA A 155 -1.16 4.05 -3.56
CA ALA A 155 -0.46 4.70 -4.66
C ALA A 155 -1.19 4.50 -6.01
N TYR A 156 -1.62 3.28 -6.31
CA TYR A 156 -2.41 3.01 -7.51
C TYR A 156 -3.76 3.73 -7.49
N LEU A 157 -4.49 3.68 -6.37
CA LEU A 157 -5.76 4.39 -6.23
C LEU A 157 -5.61 5.91 -6.49
N GLY A 158 -4.55 6.52 -5.95
CA GLY A 158 -4.27 7.95 -6.14
C GLY A 158 -3.94 8.34 -7.58
N VAL A 159 -3.32 7.45 -8.36
CA VAL A 159 -2.84 7.78 -9.71
C VAL A 159 -3.78 7.37 -10.85
N ILE A 160 -4.72 6.44 -10.60
CA ILE A 160 -5.72 6.01 -11.60
C ILE A 160 -6.47 7.18 -12.26
N PRO A 161 -6.95 8.21 -11.51
CA PRO A 161 -7.61 9.36 -12.12
C PRO A 161 -6.69 10.17 -13.04
N SER A 162 -5.38 10.15 -12.75
CA SER A 162 -4.38 10.97 -13.40
C SER A 162 -3.99 10.49 -14.79
N PHE A 163 -4.20 9.23 -15.18
CA PHE A 163 -3.83 8.78 -16.53
C PHE A 163 -4.52 9.60 -17.63
N TYR A 164 -3.90 9.81 -18.77
CA TYR A 164 -4.56 10.32 -19.96
C TYR A 164 -5.22 9.15 -20.69
N THR A 165 -4.46 8.07 -20.89
CA THR A 165 -4.90 6.85 -21.56
C THR A 165 -5.78 5.99 -20.65
N ARG A 166 -7.05 5.82 -21.03
CA ARG A 166 -8.04 5.10 -20.21
C ARG A 166 -7.75 3.61 -20.04
N ASP A 167 -7.14 2.97 -21.03
CA ASP A 167 -6.74 1.57 -20.92
C ASP A 167 -5.62 1.38 -19.88
N LEU A 168 -4.74 2.36 -19.70
CA LEU A 168 -3.73 2.33 -18.64
C LEU A 168 -4.38 2.48 -17.26
N ALA A 169 -5.36 3.37 -17.12
CA ALA A 169 -6.14 3.47 -15.89
C ALA A 169 -6.85 2.15 -15.54
N LYS A 170 -7.40 1.44 -16.53
CA LYS A 170 -8.00 0.12 -16.32
C LYS A 170 -6.97 -0.94 -15.88
N ALA A 171 -5.79 -0.95 -16.51
CA ALA A 171 -4.71 -1.86 -16.12
C ALA A 171 -4.22 -1.57 -14.69
N ALA A 172 -4.02 -0.30 -14.34
CA ALA A 172 -3.66 0.13 -12.99
C ALA A 172 -4.72 -0.24 -11.95
N ALA A 173 -6.01 -0.12 -12.29
CA ALA A 173 -7.11 -0.57 -11.42
C ALA A 173 -7.12 -2.09 -11.20
N SER A 174 -6.68 -2.87 -12.19
CA SER A 174 -6.52 -4.32 -12.03
C SER A 174 -5.39 -4.65 -11.05
N ILE A 175 -4.27 -3.93 -11.11
CA ILE A 175 -3.16 -4.11 -10.18
C ILE A 175 -3.59 -3.70 -8.77
N LEU A 176 -4.23 -2.54 -8.62
CA LEU A 176 -4.84 -2.10 -7.35
C LEU A 176 -5.66 -3.22 -6.69
N GLY A 177 -6.51 -3.89 -7.46
CA GLY A 177 -7.30 -5.01 -6.96
C GLY A 177 -6.43 -6.14 -6.40
N ASP A 178 -5.37 -6.52 -7.09
CA ASP A 178 -4.43 -7.54 -6.63
C ASP A 178 -3.67 -7.12 -5.36
N GLU A 179 -3.18 -5.87 -5.30
CA GLU A 179 -2.47 -5.36 -4.11
C GLU A 179 -3.36 -5.37 -2.86
N THR A 180 -4.66 -5.04 -3.01
CA THR A 180 -5.61 -5.16 -1.89
C THR A 180 -5.85 -6.60 -1.45
N MET A 181 -5.82 -7.57 -2.37
CA MET A 181 -5.93 -8.99 -2.03
C MET A 181 -4.68 -9.51 -1.34
N HIS A 182 -3.48 -9.06 -1.74
CA HIS A 182 -2.24 -9.39 -1.04
C HIS A 182 -2.27 -8.86 0.38
N TRP A 183 -2.67 -7.59 0.56
CA TRP A 183 -2.80 -6.98 1.87
C TRP A 183 -3.75 -7.79 2.78
N ALA A 184 -4.95 -8.11 2.29
CA ALA A 184 -5.93 -8.90 3.02
C ALA A 184 -5.41 -10.31 3.40
N ALA A 185 -4.71 -10.97 2.47
CA ALA A 185 -4.14 -12.29 2.70
C ALA A 185 -3.02 -12.27 3.76
N LEU A 186 -2.18 -11.22 3.77
CA LEU A 186 -1.12 -11.05 4.78
C LEU A 186 -1.71 -10.79 6.17
N LEU A 187 -2.75 -9.96 6.27
CA LEU A 187 -3.47 -9.73 7.53
C LEU A 187 -4.12 -11.03 8.03
N SER A 188 -4.73 -11.81 7.13
CA SER A 188 -5.26 -13.13 7.48
C SER A 188 -4.17 -14.07 7.99
N ALA A 189 -2.98 -14.08 7.38
CA ALA A 189 -1.85 -14.89 7.85
C ALA A 189 -1.29 -14.43 9.20
N LEU A 190 -1.48 -13.15 9.57
CA LEU A 190 -1.17 -12.58 10.88
C LEU A 190 -2.25 -12.90 11.94
N GLY A 191 -3.41 -13.43 11.54
CA GLY A 191 -4.57 -13.59 12.42
C GLY A 191 -5.27 -12.26 12.74
N GLU A 192 -5.07 -11.24 11.91
CA GLU A 192 -5.69 -9.92 12.00
C GLU A 192 -6.95 -9.87 11.12
N ASP A 193 -7.75 -8.80 11.24
CA ASP A 193 -8.91 -8.57 10.37
C ASP A 193 -8.44 -8.34 8.92
N PRO A 194 -8.80 -9.20 7.95
CA PRO A 194 -8.35 -9.08 6.56
C PRO A 194 -8.95 -7.89 5.81
N VAL A 195 -10.02 -7.28 6.32
CA VAL A 195 -10.65 -6.08 5.70
C VAL A 195 -10.86 -5.02 6.78
N PRO A 196 -9.76 -4.46 7.34
CA PRO A 196 -9.82 -3.65 8.57
C PRO A 196 -10.39 -2.24 8.35
N VAL A 197 -10.60 -1.84 7.09
CA VAL A 197 -11.11 -0.52 6.70
C VAL A 197 -12.08 -0.65 5.53
N ALA A 198 -13.06 0.24 5.48
CA ALA A 198 -14.04 0.29 4.38
C ALA A 198 -13.49 0.97 3.11
N PHE A 199 -12.42 1.76 3.23
CA PHE A 199 -11.83 2.52 2.12
C PHE A 199 -10.31 2.40 2.15
N ILE A 200 -9.73 2.15 0.98
CA ILE A 200 -8.30 2.34 0.73
C ILE A 200 -8.04 3.84 0.55
N SER A 201 -6.94 4.33 1.09
CA SER A 201 -6.57 5.76 1.11
C SER A 201 -5.09 5.94 0.90
#